data_AF-A0AAU5D8F7-F1
#
_entry.id   AF-A0AAU5D8F7-F1
#
_cell.length_a   1.000
_cell.length_b   1.000
_cell.length_c   1.000
_cell.angle_alpha   90.00
_cell.angle_beta   90.00
_cell.angle_gamma   90.00
#
_symmetry.space_group_name_H-M   'P 1'
#
loop_
_entity.id
_entity.type
_entity.pdbx_description
1 polymer ?
#
loop_
_entity_poly.entity_id
_entity_poly.type
_entity_poly.pdbx_seq_one_letter_code
_entity_poly.pdbx_strand_id
1 'polypeptide(L)'
;MTAPRTGRNPDRRRRHRLCTALVTAAAVLVTGGCSASADSGPGSGPDGAKVRESTSGGVLDDGGPITPHWVGTWSSAPVDAEPDTYLRGHAGRTFRNVVHTSIGGSRVRITLSNLFGKHPLHIGRATVGPAAGTDGTVSGAATGPGFRMAAAQPGSLVPLTFGGAAEVTIPPGDEVTSDAARLSVPADADMLVSTYSPDSAEPSGPVTLHPGARQTSYAADGDSTEDETGDGFTEQTRSWRQLVAMDVFTDEARGSVVAFGASITDGLASTTDANRRWTDFLAERLREGRTPRLGVLNAGIAGNRLLRDGTGPRALDRFDRDVLSRTGVRVVVVQLGTNDILKSPRETDPDRIAEALRELRKRAHARGVRMVGTTLPPFRGHKAYAASRESVRRSVNARIREGGVFDEVVDFDRVLRDPDSPSRLKPEFDSGDHLHPNDDGYAAMGRTFDVAVLG
;
A
#
# COMPACT_ATOMS: atom_id res chain seq x y z
N MET A 1 38.25 45.35 50.41
CA MET A 1 38.36 44.91 51.82
C MET A 1 37.24 43.91 52.08
N THR A 2 37.42 42.69 52.62
CA THR A 2 38.61 41.83 52.72
C THR A 2 38.11 40.39 52.93
N ALA A 3 38.64 39.38 52.22
CA ALA A 3 38.40 37.96 52.52
C ALA A 3 39.37 37.48 53.64
N PRO A 4 39.27 36.25 54.19
CA PRO A 4 39.75 35.02 53.51
C PRO A 4 38.75 33.82 53.55
N ARG A 5 38.69 32.90 52.56
CA ARG A 5 39.57 31.73 52.23
C ARG A 5 39.60 30.66 53.35
N THR A 6 39.52 29.35 53.12
CA THR A 6 40.07 28.45 52.06
C THR A 6 39.14 27.22 51.86
N GLY A 7 39.29 26.30 50.89
CA GLY A 7 40.33 26.08 49.87
C GLY A 7 39.84 25.21 48.68
N ARG A 8 40.73 24.92 47.71
CA ARG A 8 40.41 24.38 46.36
C ARG A 8 41.30 23.18 45.97
N ASN A 9 40.69 22.12 45.42
CA ASN A 9 41.09 21.39 44.17
C ASN A 9 42.51 20.72 44.14
N PRO A 10 42.99 20.00 43.09
CA PRO A 10 42.33 19.56 41.84
C PRO A 10 42.68 18.14 41.26
N ASP A 11 41.95 17.76 40.20
CA ASP A 11 42.39 17.16 38.91
C ASP A 11 42.51 15.63 38.61
N ARG A 12 42.13 15.33 37.34
CA ARG A 12 42.63 14.29 36.37
C ARG A 12 42.30 12.77 36.41
N ARG A 13 41.55 12.39 35.35
CA ARG A 13 41.87 11.40 34.26
C ARG A 13 41.61 9.88 34.41
N ARG A 14 40.63 9.44 33.58
CA ARG A 14 40.68 8.39 32.52
C ARG A 14 40.81 6.88 32.87
N ARG A 15 40.11 6.09 32.02
CA ARG A 15 40.12 4.62 31.75
C ARG A 15 39.26 3.80 32.74
N HIS A 16 38.26 2.99 32.36
CA HIS A 16 38.02 1.97 31.31
C HIS A 16 38.18 0.51 31.82
N ARG A 17 37.10 -0.28 31.64
CA ARG A 17 36.97 -1.77 31.55
C ARG A 17 36.52 -2.58 32.78
N LEU A 18 35.80 -3.68 32.47
CA LEU A 18 35.27 -4.80 33.28
C LEU A 18 34.11 -4.42 34.26
N CYS A 19 33.08 -5.24 34.51
CA CYS A 19 32.71 -6.65 34.21
C CYS A 19 31.26 -6.74 33.62
N THR A 20 30.86 -7.71 32.77
CA THR A 20 30.39 -9.10 33.07
C THR A 20 29.20 -9.12 34.05
N ALA A 21 28.03 -9.76 33.86
CA ALA A 21 27.45 -10.66 32.83
C ALA A 21 25.89 -10.43 32.79
N LEU A 22 24.94 -11.28 32.36
CA LEU A 22 24.86 -12.62 31.74
C LEU A 22 23.45 -12.77 31.11
N VAL A 23 23.27 -13.36 29.91
CA VAL A 23 21.98 -13.95 29.46
C VAL A 23 22.24 -15.24 28.68
N THR A 24 21.66 -16.34 29.14
CA THR A 24 21.81 -17.69 28.56
C THR A 24 20.83 -17.91 27.41
N ALA A 25 21.32 -18.36 26.26
CA ALA A 25 20.50 -18.89 25.17
C ALA A 25 20.33 -20.40 25.33
N ALA A 26 19.10 -20.90 25.16
CA ALA A 26 18.81 -22.32 25.04
C ALA A 26 18.32 -22.61 23.62
N ALA A 27 19.08 -23.40 22.87
CA ALA A 27 18.71 -23.90 21.55
C ALA A 27 18.42 -25.40 21.66
N VAL A 28 17.27 -25.84 21.16
CA VAL A 28 16.93 -27.27 21.06
C VAL A 28 17.33 -27.77 19.68
N LEU A 29 18.27 -28.72 19.66
CA LEU A 29 18.63 -29.51 18.48
C LEU A 29 17.64 -30.67 18.32
N VAL A 30 17.13 -30.86 17.12
CA VAL A 30 16.58 -32.16 16.68
C VAL A 30 17.40 -32.62 15.49
N THR A 31 18.14 -33.71 15.68
CA THR A 31 18.81 -34.43 14.60
C THR A 31 18.31 -35.88 14.62
N GLY A 32 17.89 -36.37 13.45
CA GLY A 32 17.45 -37.75 13.24
C GLY A 32 17.89 -38.16 11.84
N GLY A 33 18.79 -39.14 11.77
CA GLY A 33 19.57 -39.45 10.56
C GLY A 33 18.86 -40.35 9.54
N CYS A 34 19.52 -40.49 8.38
CA CYS A 34 19.06 -41.27 7.24
C CYS A 34 19.08 -42.79 7.47
N SER A 35 18.39 -43.52 6.60
CA SER A 35 18.82 -44.84 6.14
C SER A 35 18.54 -44.94 4.65
N ALA A 36 19.55 -45.31 3.87
CA ALA A 36 19.47 -45.41 2.41
C ALA A 36 19.33 -46.88 1.97
N SER A 37 18.78 -47.10 0.78
CA SER A 37 18.97 -48.32 0.02
C SER A 37 18.98 -47.94 -1.45
N ALA A 38 20.11 -48.19 -2.10
CA ALA A 38 20.25 -48.04 -3.55
C ALA A 38 20.05 -49.41 -4.20
N ASP A 39 19.49 -49.42 -5.41
CA ASP A 39 19.64 -50.53 -6.34
C ASP A 39 19.88 -49.99 -7.74
N SER A 40 20.57 -50.76 -8.58
CA SER A 40 21.23 -50.26 -9.80
C SER A 40 21.02 -51.18 -11.00
N GLY A 41 20.61 -50.62 -12.14
CA GLY A 41 20.48 -51.34 -13.41
C GLY A 41 20.41 -50.38 -14.62
N PRO A 42 21.23 -50.53 -15.69
CA PRO A 42 21.36 -49.52 -16.75
C PRO A 42 20.72 -49.92 -18.10
N GLY A 43 20.51 -48.94 -19.00
CA GLY A 43 20.10 -49.21 -20.39
C GLY A 43 20.06 -48.01 -21.35
N SER A 44 21.11 -47.88 -22.19
CA SER A 44 21.15 -47.33 -23.58
C SER A 44 20.36 -46.05 -24.00
N GLY A 45 21.06 -45.09 -24.63
CA GLY A 45 20.51 -43.96 -25.41
C GLY A 45 20.08 -44.32 -26.85
N PRO A 46 20.13 -43.42 -27.87
CA PRO A 46 20.94 -42.19 -27.97
C PRO A 46 20.21 -40.94 -28.58
N ASP A 47 21.01 -39.98 -29.07
CA ASP A 47 20.74 -38.95 -30.10
C ASP A 47 20.02 -37.62 -29.76
N GLY A 48 20.88 -36.67 -29.38
CA GLY A 48 20.93 -35.25 -29.74
C GLY A 48 19.88 -34.63 -30.66
N ALA A 49 19.20 -33.61 -30.13
CA ALA A 49 18.59 -32.53 -30.90
C ALA A 49 18.97 -31.15 -30.32
N LYS A 50 19.16 -30.17 -31.20
CA LYS A 50 19.67 -28.83 -30.88
C LYS A 50 18.73 -28.06 -29.95
N VAL A 51 19.25 -27.52 -28.84
CA VAL A 51 18.56 -26.50 -28.05
C VAL A 51 18.44 -25.24 -28.93
N ARG A 52 17.23 -24.95 -29.40
CA ARG A 52 16.86 -23.60 -29.86
C ARG A 52 16.43 -22.80 -28.64
N GLU A 53 17.09 -21.68 -28.39
CA GLU A 53 16.58 -20.67 -27.47
C GLU A 53 15.23 -20.16 -28.00
N SER A 54 14.15 -20.45 -27.26
CA SER A 54 12.83 -19.88 -27.51
C SER A 54 12.67 -18.62 -26.67
N THR A 55 13.14 -17.49 -27.20
CA THR A 55 12.79 -16.16 -26.69
C THR A 55 11.33 -15.85 -27.02
N SER A 56 10.42 -16.49 -26.29
CA SER A 56 8.99 -16.19 -26.32
C SER A 56 8.58 -15.59 -24.98
N GLY A 57 8.63 -14.27 -24.87
CA GLY A 57 7.92 -13.56 -23.81
C GLY A 57 6.43 -13.88 -23.96
N GLY A 58 5.86 -14.54 -22.97
CA GLY A 58 4.47 -14.98 -23.02
C GLY A 58 3.53 -13.78 -23.07
N VAL A 59 2.83 -13.61 -24.19
CA VAL A 59 1.66 -12.74 -24.27
C VAL A 59 0.61 -13.32 -23.31
N LEU A 60 0.21 -12.55 -22.31
CA LEU A 60 -0.81 -12.94 -21.32
C LEU A 60 -2.22 -12.73 -21.88
N ASP A 61 -2.50 -13.30 -23.05
CA ASP A 61 -3.86 -13.34 -23.60
C ASP A 61 -4.19 -14.75 -24.09
N ASP A 62 -5.00 -15.46 -23.29
CA ASP A 62 -5.63 -16.71 -23.70
C ASP A 62 -7.04 -16.51 -24.28
N GLY A 63 -7.53 -15.26 -24.36
CA GLY A 63 -8.80 -14.87 -24.99
C GLY A 63 -10.08 -15.50 -24.41
N GLY A 64 -9.95 -16.42 -23.45
CA GLY A 64 -11.01 -17.28 -22.98
C GLY A 64 -11.92 -16.61 -21.94
N PRO A 65 -13.12 -17.17 -21.70
CA PRO A 65 -13.99 -16.71 -20.62
C PRO A 65 -13.27 -16.83 -19.28
N ILE A 66 -13.24 -15.73 -18.52
CA ILE A 66 -12.63 -15.68 -17.19
C ILE A 66 -13.51 -16.49 -16.25
N THR A 67 -12.94 -17.48 -15.56
CA THR A 67 -13.65 -18.20 -14.50
C THR A 67 -13.71 -17.35 -13.23
N PRO A 68 -14.84 -17.34 -12.49
CA PRO A 68 -14.96 -16.59 -11.23
C PRO A 68 -13.84 -16.90 -10.24
N HIS A 69 -13.10 -15.89 -9.81
CA HIS A 69 -12.01 -16.01 -8.84
C HIS A 69 -11.86 -14.76 -7.96
N TRP A 70 -10.98 -14.82 -6.97
CA TRP A 70 -10.69 -13.69 -6.09
C TRP A 70 -9.71 -12.71 -6.75
N VAL A 71 -10.08 -11.44 -6.72
CA VAL A 71 -9.27 -10.30 -7.20
C VAL A 71 -9.33 -9.17 -6.18
N GLY A 72 -8.19 -8.56 -5.84
CA GLY A 72 -8.17 -7.36 -5.00
C GLY A 72 -8.83 -6.18 -5.70
N THR A 73 -9.80 -5.52 -5.06
CA THR A 73 -10.46 -4.29 -5.56
C THR A 73 -9.95 -3.01 -4.88
N TRP A 74 -9.47 -3.12 -3.64
CA TRP A 74 -8.89 -2.01 -2.90
C TRP A 74 -7.79 -2.51 -1.95
N SER A 75 -6.79 -1.66 -1.69
CA SER A 75 -5.78 -1.89 -0.65
C SER A 75 -5.31 -0.58 -0.04
N SER A 76 -4.67 -0.68 1.11
CA SER A 76 -3.80 0.37 1.65
C SER A 76 -2.56 -0.24 2.29
N ALA A 77 -1.42 0.43 2.12
CA ALA A 77 -0.17 0.00 2.74
C ALA A 77 -0.09 0.53 4.19
N PRO A 78 0.04 -0.35 5.21
CA PRO A 78 0.18 0.09 6.60
C PRO A 78 1.51 0.82 6.79
N VAL A 79 1.46 1.95 7.51
CA VAL A 79 2.57 2.93 7.58
C VAL A 79 3.30 2.88 8.91
N ASP A 80 2.57 2.95 10.03
CA ASP A 80 3.15 2.99 11.37
C ASP A 80 2.14 2.55 12.45
N ALA A 81 2.61 2.51 13.69
CA ALA A 81 1.77 2.52 14.88
C ALA A 81 1.05 3.86 15.04
N GLU A 82 -0.24 3.84 15.37
CA GLU A 82 -0.98 5.07 15.71
C GLU A 82 -0.47 5.66 17.04
N PRO A 83 -0.08 6.95 17.07
CA PRO A 83 0.33 7.63 18.30
C PRO A 83 -0.71 7.48 19.42
N ASP A 84 -0.23 7.48 20.66
CA ASP A 84 -1.03 7.44 21.90
C ASP A 84 -1.92 6.20 22.11
N THR A 85 -1.93 5.24 21.17
CA THR A 85 -2.69 3.97 21.29
C THR A 85 -1.91 2.82 21.95
N TYR A 86 -0.65 3.04 22.36
CA TYR A 86 0.33 1.99 22.69
C TYR A 86 -0.11 0.89 23.67
N LEU A 87 -0.94 1.22 24.67
CA LEU A 87 -1.38 0.27 25.68
C LEU A 87 -2.71 -0.41 25.28
N ARG A 88 -3.81 0.35 25.27
CA ARG A 88 -5.18 -0.18 25.11
C ARG A 88 -5.74 -0.11 23.68
N GLY A 89 -4.90 0.22 22.69
CA GLY A 89 -5.36 0.41 21.32
C GLY A 89 -6.47 1.45 21.28
N HIS A 90 -7.64 1.04 20.77
CA HIS A 90 -8.92 1.74 20.87
C HIS A 90 -10.01 0.78 21.40
N ALA A 91 -9.71 0.08 22.50
CA ALA A 91 -10.68 -0.81 23.15
C ALA A 91 -11.99 -0.08 23.50
N GLY A 92 -13.12 -0.75 23.28
CA GLY A 92 -14.46 -0.21 23.48
C GLY A 92 -15.00 0.65 22.32
N ARG A 93 -14.35 0.67 21.14
CA ARG A 93 -14.72 1.55 20.02
C ARG A 93 -14.93 0.80 18.71
N THR A 94 -15.76 1.38 17.84
CA THR A 94 -15.96 0.96 16.45
C THR A 94 -15.31 1.95 15.50
N PHE A 95 -14.51 1.47 14.54
CA PHE A 95 -14.10 2.25 13.37
C PHE A 95 -14.90 1.82 12.15
N ARG A 96 -15.31 2.79 11.32
CA ARG A 96 -15.89 2.58 9.99
C ARG A 96 -14.92 3.16 8.95
N ASN A 97 -14.08 2.29 8.41
CA ASN A 97 -13.18 2.62 7.31
C ASN A 97 -14.02 2.73 6.02
N VAL A 98 -13.93 3.87 5.33
CA VAL A 98 -14.53 4.06 4.00
C VAL A 98 -13.47 3.75 2.94
N VAL A 99 -13.76 2.86 2.00
CA VAL A 99 -12.83 2.41 0.96
C VAL A 99 -13.50 2.43 -0.41
N HIS A 100 -12.77 2.85 -1.45
CA HIS A 100 -13.33 2.98 -2.80
C HIS A 100 -12.95 1.77 -3.68
N THR A 101 -13.93 1.11 -4.30
CA THR A 101 -13.72 -0.11 -5.09
C THR A 101 -13.30 0.21 -6.52
N SER A 102 -12.18 -0.37 -6.98
CA SER A 102 -11.81 -0.25 -8.39
C SER A 102 -12.69 -1.12 -9.31
N ILE A 103 -13.07 -2.32 -8.84
CA ILE A 103 -13.89 -3.33 -9.54
C ILE A 103 -14.94 -3.97 -8.61
N GLY A 104 -15.98 -4.55 -9.20
CA GLY A 104 -17.08 -5.20 -8.48
C GLY A 104 -16.99 -6.73 -8.43
N GLY A 105 -17.93 -7.36 -7.72
CA GLY A 105 -18.06 -8.81 -7.66
C GLY A 105 -19.22 -9.31 -6.79
N SER A 106 -19.42 -10.63 -6.77
CA SER A 106 -20.58 -11.31 -6.14
C SER A 106 -20.37 -11.74 -4.68
N ARG A 107 -19.12 -11.65 -4.20
CA ARG A 107 -18.71 -11.89 -2.81
C ARG A 107 -17.58 -10.95 -2.45
N VAL A 108 -17.42 -10.69 -1.15
CA VAL A 108 -16.36 -9.87 -0.59
C VAL A 108 -15.63 -10.62 0.53
N ARG A 109 -14.36 -10.27 0.74
CA ARG A 109 -13.61 -10.55 1.96
C ARG A 109 -12.65 -9.41 2.22
N ILE A 110 -12.28 -9.21 3.48
CA ILE A 110 -11.32 -8.15 3.89
C ILE A 110 -10.09 -8.76 4.54
N THR A 111 -8.97 -8.05 4.51
CA THR A 111 -7.77 -8.39 5.29
C THR A 111 -7.53 -7.33 6.35
N LEU A 112 -7.48 -7.76 7.61
CA LEU A 112 -7.13 -6.96 8.78
C LEU A 112 -5.70 -7.27 9.21
N SER A 113 -4.97 -6.27 9.69
CA SER A 113 -3.54 -6.31 9.98
C SER A 113 -3.23 -5.76 11.36
N ASN A 114 -2.42 -6.50 12.12
CA ASN A 114 -1.85 -6.10 13.41
C ASN A 114 -0.33 -5.90 13.30
N LEU A 115 0.16 -5.57 12.09
CA LEU A 115 1.58 -5.44 11.74
C LEU A 115 2.42 -4.62 12.75
N PHE A 116 1.91 -3.46 13.18
CA PHE A 116 2.64 -2.58 14.11
C PHE A 116 2.28 -2.80 15.58
N GLY A 117 1.27 -3.62 15.87
CA GLY A 117 0.84 -3.96 17.23
C GLY A 117 1.96 -4.62 18.04
N LYS A 118 1.79 -4.57 19.37
CA LYS A 118 2.68 -5.24 20.34
C LYS A 118 1.92 -6.24 21.21
N HIS A 119 0.59 -6.24 21.11
CA HIS A 119 -0.32 -7.13 21.82
C HIS A 119 -1.33 -7.76 20.84
N PRO A 120 -1.96 -8.89 21.19
CA PRO A 120 -2.99 -9.50 20.34
C PRO A 120 -4.16 -8.52 20.13
N LEU A 121 -4.52 -8.28 18.87
CA LEU A 121 -5.65 -7.44 18.51
C LEU A 121 -6.91 -8.28 18.44
N HIS A 122 -7.85 -8.06 19.36
CA HIS A 122 -9.14 -8.72 19.37
C HIS A 122 -10.20 -7.85 18.68
N ILE A 123 -10.81 -8.40 17.62
CA ILE A 123 -11.95 -7.84 16.90
C ILE A 123 -13.17 -8.67 17.25
N GLY A 124 -14.12 -8.09 17.98
CA GLY A 124 -15.31 -8.81 18.46
C GLY A 124 -16.45 -8.86 17.44
N ARG A 125 -16.46 -7.92 16.50
CA ARG A 125 -17.42 -7.89 15.38
C ARG A 125 -16.85 -7.09 14.21
N ALA A 126 -17.17 -7.51 12.99
CA ALA A 126 -16.93 -6.74 11.78
C ALA A 126 -18.11 -6.85 10.80
N THR A 127 -18.37 -5.79 10.04
CA THR A 127 -19.41 -5.72 9.00
C THR A 127 -18.88 -5.03 7.75
N VAL A 128 -19.52 -5.28 6.61
CA VAL A 128 -19.24 -4.60 5.34
C VAL A 128 -20.54 -4.33 4.58
N GLY A 129 -20.65 -3.16 3.95
CA GLY A 129 -21.77 -2.83 3.06
C GLY A 129 -21.48 -1.57 2.23
N PRO A 130 -22.20 -1.35 1.11
CA PRO A 130 -22.10 -0.11 0.34
C PRO A 130 -22.53 1.12 1.16
N ALA A 131 -21.85 2.24 0.97
CA ALA A 131 -22.27 3.52 1.53
C ALA A 131 -23.58 4.01 0.88
N ALA A 132 -24.38 4.79 1.60
CA ALA A 132 -25.60 5.38 1.07
C ALA A 132 -25.29 6.30 -0.13
N GLY A 133 -26.09 6.19 -1.21
CA GLY A 133 -25.92 6.98 -2.44
C GLY A 133 -24.94 6.40 -3.46
N THR A 134 -24.40 5.19 -3.24
CA THR A 134 -23.50 4.49 -4.19
C THR A 134 -24.21 3.69 -5.28
N ASP A 135 -25.55 3.72 -5.35
CA ASP A 135 -26.38 2.97 -6.30
C ASP A 135 -26.37 3.52 -7.74
N GLY A 136 -25.44 4.44 -8.05
CA GLY A 136 -25.30 5.07 -9.37
C GLY A 136 -26.43 6.04 -9.74
N THR A 137 -27.47 6.21 -8.91
CA THR A 137 -28.54 7.18 -9.16
C THR A 137 -28.12 8.62 -8.86
N VAL A 138 -27.01 8.80 -8.13
CA VAL A 138 -26.40 10.09 -7.83
C VAL A 138 -25.14 10.28 -8.65
N SER A 139 -25.29 10.49 -9.96
CA SER A 139 -24.20 10.95 -10.84
C SER A 139 -23.86 12.42 -10.58
N GLY A 140 -23.27 12.68 -9.42
CA GLY A 140 -22.92 14.02 -8.96
C GLY A 140 -22.28 13.95 -7.59
N ALA A 141 -21.13 14.60 -7.43
CA ALA A 141 -20.47 14.72 -6.13
C ALA A 141 -21.49 15.22 -5.09
N ALA A 142 -21.57 14.53 -3.94
CA ALA A 142 -22.43 14.92 -2.82
C ALA A 142 -21.87 16.18 -2.13
N THR A 143 -21.92 17.31 -2.83
CA THR A 143 -21.44 18.61 -2.35
C THR A 143 -22.42 19.21 -1.35
N GLY A 144 -22.42 18.67 -0.14
CA GLY A 144 -23.08 19.21 1.04
C GLY A 144 -22.19 19.04 2.26
N PRO A 145 -21.81 20.12 2.98
CA PRO A 145 -20.99 19.98 4.17
C PRO A 145 -21.82 19.39 5.32
N GLY A 146 -21.64 18.10 5.60
CA GLY A 146 -22.07 17.46 6.85
C GLY A 146 -22.90 16.17 6.72
N PHE A 147 -22.40 15.11 7.36
CA PHE A 147 -23.21 14.09 8.06
C PHE A 147 -24.06 13.07 7.28
N ARG A 148 -23.76 12.70 6.03
CA ARG A 148 -24.40 11.51 5.39
C ARG A 148 -23.48 10.53 4.63
N MET A 149 -22.15 10.61 4.80
CA MET A 149 -21.20 9.63 4.24
C MET A 149 -20.84 8.48 5.21
N ALA A 150 -21.31 8.53 6.46
CA ALA A 150 -21.20 7.41 7.41
C ALA A 150 -22.33 6.38 7.26
N ALA A 151 -23.44 6.76 6.62
CA ALA A 151 -24.63 5.92 6.46
C ALA A 151 -24.40 4.81 5.43
N ALA A 152 -24.88 3.61 5.71
CA ALA A 152 -24.92 2.49 4.77
C ALA A 152 -26.18 2.56 3.89
N GLN A 153 -26.18 1.85 2.77
CA GLN A 153 -27.43 1.55 2.07
C GLN A 153 -28.33 0.69 3.01
N PRO A 154 -29.63 1.01 3.18
CA PRO A 154 -30.48 0.27 4.10
C PRO A 154 -30.62 -1.23 3.77
N GLY A 155 -30.53 -2.08 4.78
CA GLY A 155 -30.57 -3.54 4.67
C GLY A 155 -29.37 -4.17 3.96
N SER A 156 -28.21 -3.49 3.91
CA SER A 156 -27.05 -3.90 3.11
C SER A 156 -25.82 -4.31 3.92
N LEU A 157 -25.76 -4.00 5.23
CA LEU A 157 -24.63 -4.40 6.07
C LEU A 157 -24.62 -5.93 6.26
N VAL A 158 -23.53 -6.56 5.82
CA VAL A 158 -23.30 -8.00 5.97
C VAL A 158 -22.28 -8.24 7.09
N PRO A 159 -22.58 -9.06 8.10
CA PRO A 159 -21.60 -9.44 9.11
C PRO A 159 -20.49 -10.32 8.51
N LEU A 160 -19.27 -10.07 8.94
CA LEU A 160 -18.09 -10.81 8.55
C LEU A 160 -17.75 -11.88 9.58
N THR A 161 -17.12 -12.95 9.11
CA THR A 161 -16.68 -14.08 9.93
C THR A 161 -15.22 -14.43 9.63
N PHE A 162 -14.57 -15.13 10.55
CA PHE A 162 -13.19 -15.57 10.47
C PHE A 162 -13.10 -17.03 10.93
N GLY A 163 -12.93 -17.98 10.00
CA GLY A 163 -13.00 -19.41 10.32
C GLY A 163 -14.37 -19.86 10.84
N GLY A 164 -15.44 -19.16 10.46
CA GLY A 164 -16.81 -19.37 10.91
C GLY A 164 -17.20 -18.64 12.21
N ALA A 165 -16.26 -18.01 12.91
CA ALA A 165 -16.53 -17.22 14.11
C ALA A 165 -16.79 -15.74 13.77
N ALA A 166 -17.64 -15.05 14.55
CA ALA A 166 -17.89 -13.61 14.38
C ALA A 166 -16.77 -12.71 14.94
N GLU A 167 -15.93 -13.28 15.81
CA GLU A 167 -14.79 -12.63 16.46
C GLU A 167 -13.47 -13.25 15.99
N VAL A 168 -12.37 -12.49 16.11
CA VAL A 168 -11.02 -12.96 15.79
C VAL A 168 -9.98 -12.27 16.66
N THR A 169 -8.89 -12.98 16.98
CA THR A 169 -7.72 -12.42 17.66
C THR A 169 -6.50 -12.55 16.76
N ILE A 170 -5.89 -11.42 16.40
CA ILE A 170 -4.78 -11.31 15.46
C ILE A 170 -3.47 -11.11 16.25
N PRO A 171 -2.48 -12.02 16.17
CA PRO A 171 -1.21 -11.87 16.87
C PRO A 171 -0.43 -10.60 16.46
N PRO A 172 0.50 -10.10 17.30
CA PRO A 172 1.36 -8.97 16.93
C PRO A 172 2.18 -9.28 15.66
N GLY A 173 2.10 -8.42 14.65
CA GLY A 173 2.82 -8.59 13.39
C GLY A 173 2.04 -9.30 12.28
N ASP A 174 0.93 -9.98 12.59
CA ASP A 174 0.20 -10.84 11.66
C ASP A 174 -0.96 -10.12 10.94
N GLU A 175 -1.47 -10.75 9.88
CA GLU A 175 -2.69 -10.36 9.16
C GLU A 175 -3.69 -11.53 9.15
N VAL A 176 -4.99 -11.25 9.15
CA VAL A 176 -6.06 -12.23 8.95
C VAL A 176 -7.01 -11.79 7.84
N THR A 177 -7.44 -12.72 7.01
CA THR A 177 -8.46 -12.48 5.98
C THR A 177 -9.78 -13.11 6.42
N SER A 178 -10.88 -12.39 6.24
CA SER A 178 -12.23 -12.88 6.57
C SER A 178 -12.63 -14.04 5.67
N ASP A 179 -13.62 -14.80 6.13
CA ASP A 179 -14.40 -15.70 5.28
C ASP A 179 -15.14 -14.90 4.18
N ALA A 180 -15.64 -15.64 3.19
CA ALA A 180 -16.32 -15.07 2.03
C ALA A 180 -17.77 -14.67 2.33
N ALA A 181 -18.03 -13.37 2.47
CA ALA A 181 -19.38 -12.84 2.59
C ALA A 181 -20.06 -12.71 1.23
N ARG A 182 -21.34 -13.06 1.13
CA ARG A 182 -22.15 -12.81 -0.08
C ARG A 182 -22.66 -11.38 -0.05
N LEU A 183 -22.16 -10.57 -0.97
CA LEU A 183 -22.52 -9.16 -1.13
C LEU A 183 -22.30 -8.82 -2.61
N SER A 184 -23.28 -8.15 -3.22
CA SER A 184 -23.08 -7.55 -4.54
C SER A 184 -22.25 -6.28 -4.34
N VAL A 185 -20.95 -6.35 -4.60
CA VAL A 185 -20.03 -5.22 -4.49
C VAL A 185 -20.04 -4.47 -5.82
N PRO A 186 -20.53 -3.21 -5.88
CA PRO A 186 -20.39 -2.38 -7.06
C PRO A 186 -18.92 -2.03 -7.33
N ALA A 187 -18.58 -1.81 -8.60
CA ALA A 187 -17.36 -1.12 -9.00
C ALA A 187 -17.55 0.40 -8.85
N ASP A 188 -16.47 1.15 -8.66
CA ASP A 188 -16.48 2.62 -8.58
C ASP A 188 -17.31 3.18 -7.42
N ALA A 189 -17.29 2.49 -6.29
CA ALA A 189 -18.20 2.76 -5.18
C ALA A 189 -17.50 2.77 -3.83
N ASP A 190 -18.01 3.59 -2.92
CA ASP A 190 -17.54 3.65 -1.54
C ASP A 190 -18.20 2.54 -0.71
N MET A 191 -17.36 1.66 -0.15
CA MET A 191 -17.74 0.59 0.76
C MET A 191 -17.37 0.97 2.19
N LEU A 192 -18.28 0.69 3.12
CA LEU A 192 -18.09 0.85 4.55
C LEU A 192 -17.61 -0.49 5.12
N VAL A 193 -16.48 -0.47 5.81
CA VAL A 193 -15.98 -1.62 6.59
C VAL A 193 -15.90 -1.21 8.05
N SER A 194 -16.79 -1.75 8.87
CA SER A 194 -16.80 -1.49 10.30
C SER A 194 -16.15 -2.60 11.10
N THR A 195 -15.34 -2.25 12.08
CA THR A 195 -14.67 -3.18 13.01
C THR A 195 -14.79 -2.67 14.44
N TYR A 196 -15.35 -3.48 15.33
CA TYR A 196 -15.45 -3.21 16.77
C TYR A 196 -14.33 -3.92 17.53
N SER A 197 -13.60 -3.16 18.35
CA SER A 197 -12.66 -3.70 19.34
C SER A 197 -13.35 -3.68 20.71
N PRO A 198 -13.69 -4.84 21.32
CA PRO A 198 -14.34 -4.90 22.62
C PRO A 198 -13.59 -4.15 23.72
N ASP A 199 -14.32 -3.63 24.70
CA ASP A 199 -13.69 -3.07 25.89
C ASP A 199 -13.06 -4.22 26.71
N SER A 200 -11.78 -4.06 27.05
CA SER A 200 -10.99 -5.09 27.73
C SER A 200 -9.92 -4.46 28.60
N ALA A 201 -9.65 -5.07 29.75
CA ALA A 201 -8.51 -4.72 30.59
C ALA A 201 -7.16 -5.10 29.95
N GLU A 202 -7.17 -6.07 29.02
CA GLU A 202 -5.96 -6.54 28.35
C GLU A 202 -5.41 -5.51 27.34
N PRO A 203 -4.07 -5.33 27.26
CA PRO A 203 -3.46 -4.52 26.21
C PRO A 203 -3.77 -5.04 24.80
N SER A 204 -3.99 -4.12 23.87
CA SER A 204 -4.35 -4.42 22.46
C SER A 204 -3.69 -3.48 21.44
N GLY A 205 -2.78 -2.61 21.91
CA GLY A 205 -2.12 -1.58 21.09
C GLY A 205 -0.69 -1.89 20.63
N PRO A 206 -0.04 -0.92 19.96
CA PRO A 206 -0.67 0.22 19.28
C PRO A 206 -1.45 -0.24 18.03
N VAL A 207 -2.34 0.61 17.53
CA VAL A 207 -3.16 0.30 16.35
C VAL A 207 -2.33 0.47 15.06
N THR A 208 -2.47 -0.48 14.13
CA THR A 208 -1.85 -0.42 12.81
C THR A 208 -2.56 0.62 11.95
N LEU A 209 -1.82 1.62 11.46
CA LEU A 209 -2.37 2.83 10.84
C LEU A 209 -1.86 3.06 9.41
N HIS A 210 -2.74 3.54 8.53
CA HIS A 210 -2.37 4.32 7.36
C HIS A 210 -2.85 5.78 7.52
N PRO A 211 -1.97 6.74 7.84
CA PRO A 211 -2.33 8.14 7.99
C PRO A 211 -2.36 8.87 6.64
N GLY A 212 -3.53 9.40 6.26
CA GLY A 212 -3.68 10.22 5.05
C GLY A 212 -4.47 9.58 3.91
N ALA A 213 -5.49 8.78 4.20
CA ALA A 213 -6.34 8.04 3.27
C ALA A 213 -6.88 8.81 2.04
N ARG A 214 -6.90 10.15 2.09
CA ARG A 214 -7.70 11.06 1.21
C ARG A 214 -9.20 10.75 1.20
N GLN A 215 -9.64 9.92 2.15
CA GLN A 215 -11.01 9.55 2.43
C GLN A 215 -11.30 9.87 3.91
N THR A 216 -12.50 10.36 4.17
CA THR A 216 -13.08 10.54 5.49
C THR A 216 -13.66 9.20 5.94
N SER A 217 -13.14 8.69 7.04
CA SER A 217 -13.64 7.52 7.77
C SER A 217 -14.16 7.97 9.14
N TYR A 218 -14.78 7.06 9.88
CA TYR A 218 -15.51 7.43 11.09
C TYR A 218 -15.15 6.57 12.30
N ALA A 219 -15.43 7.10 13.50
CA ALA A 219 -15.36 6.37 14.75
C ALA A 219 -16.62 6.59 15.60
N ALA A 220 -16.96 5.58 16.39
CA ALA A 220 -18.07 5.54 17.34
C ALA A 220 -17.62 4.84 18.63
N ASP A 221 -18.24 5.19 19.75
CA ASP A 221 -18.04 4.50 21.03
C ASP A 221 -19.03 3.34 21.16
N GLY A 222 -18.58 2.21 21.72
CA GLY A 222 -19.33 0.96 21.74
C GLY A 222 -19.31 0.21 20.40
N ASP A 223 -20.16 -0.82 20.29
CA ASP A 223 -20.41 -1.53 19.03
C ASP A 223 -21.45 -0.75 18.21
N SER A 224 -21.02 -0.18 17.10
CA SER A 224 -21.87 0.48 16.09
C SER A 224 -21.66 -0.16 14.71
N THR A 225 -21.20 -1.41 14.66
CA THR A 225 -20.91 -2.09 13.39
C THR A 225 -22.16 -2.33 12.55
N GLU A 226 -23.32 -2.51 13.18
CA GLU A 226 -24.64 -2.69 12.54
C GLU A 226 -25.44 -1.38 12.37
N ASP A 227 -24.88 -0.22 12.77
CA ASP A 227 -25.55 1.08 12.60
C ASP A 227 -25.57 1.49 11.11
N GLU A 228 -26.70 1.26 10.43
CA GLU A 228 -26.89 1.67 9.04
C GLU A 228 -27.14 3.17 8.85
N THR A 229 -27.68 3.88 9.85
CA THR A 229 -27.95 5.33 9.70
C THR A 229 -26.66 6.14 9.82
N GLY A 230 -25.68 5.62 10.56
CA GLY A 230 -24.41 6.27 10.84
C GLY A 230 -24.50 7.31 11.96
N ASP A 231 -25.62 7.39 12.68
CA ASP A 231 -25.84 8.40 13.73
C ASP A 231 -24.92 8.19 14.96
N GLY A 232 -24.48 6.96 15.23
CA GLY A 232 -23.51 6.65 16.28
C GLY A 232 -22.09 7.12 15.96
N PHE A 233 -21.79 7.41 14.69
CA PHE A 233 -20.47 7.80 14.21
C PHE A 233 -20.23 9.31 14.34
N THR A 234 -19.98 9.75 15.58
CA THR A 234 -19.81 11.15 15.96
C THR A 234 -18.42 11.73 15.63
N GLU A 235 -17.41 10.88 15.39
CA GLU A 235 -16.04 11.28 15.08
C GLU A 235 -15.68 11.05 13.60
N GLN A 236 -14.88 11.95 13.03
CA GLN A 236 -14.30 11.85 11.69
C GLN A 236 -12.78 11.71 11.74
N THR A 237 -12.23 10.93 10.83
CA THR A 237 -10.78 10.65 10.74
C THR A 237 -10.36 10.50 9.28
N ARG A 238 -9.10 10.84 8.96
CA ARG A 238 -8.52 10.71 7.60
C ARG A 238 -7.44 9.64 7.52
N SER A 239 -7.65 8.58 8.28
CA SER A 239 -6.73 7.46 8.43
C SER A 239 -7.50 6.16 8.37
N TRP A 240 -6.98 5.17 7.65
CA TRP A 240 -7.46 3.80 7.77
C TRP A 240 -6.77 3.10 8.93
N ARG A 241 -7.54 2.32 9.70
CA ARG A 241 -7.06 1.53 10.85
C ARG A 241 -7.29 0.05 10.58
N GLN A 242 -6.23 -0.73 10.76
CA GLN A 242 -6.15 -2.20 10.64
C GLN A 242 -6.53 -2.81 9.28
N LEU A 243 -7.43 -2.21 8.50
CA LEU A 243 -7.84 -2.66 7.18
C LEU A 243 -6.75 -2.39 6.12
N VAL A 244 -6.29 -3.44 5.44
CA VAL A 244 -5.19 -3.37 4.44
C VAL A 244 -5.56 -3.91 3.05
N ALA A 245 -6.63 -4.70 2.93
CA ALA A 245 -7.15 -5.14 1.62
C ALA A 245 -8.66 -5.41 1.66
N MET A 246 -9.29 -5.27 0.49
CA MET A 246 -10.61 -5.79 0.17
C MET A 246 -10.51 -6.54 -1.17
N ASP A 247 -10.94 -7.79 -1.17
CA ASP A 247 -11.03 -8.62 -2.38
C ASP A 247 -12.49 -8.88 -2.74
N VAL A 248 -12.74 -9.00 -4.05
CA VAL A 248 -14.03 -9.40 -4.61
C VAL A 248 -13.91 -10.71 -5.38
N PHE A 249 -14.98 -11.49 -5.38
CA PHE A 249 -15.10 -12.71 -6.19
C PHE A 249 -15.82 -12.38 -7.50
N THR A 250 -15.10 -12.42 -8.62
CA THR A 250 -15.53 -11.87 -9.90
C THR A 250 -15.04 -12.69 -11.09
N ASP A 251 -15.79 -12.65 -12.18
CA ASP A 251 -15.44 -13.14 -13.52
C ASP A 251 -15.20 -11.99 -14.53
N GLU A 252 -15.23 -10.73 -14.10
CA GLU A 252 -14.98 -9.60 -15.00
C GLU A 252 -13.50 -9.22 -15.13
N ALA A 253 -12.65 -9.63 -14.18
CA ALA A 253 -11.25 -9.21 -14.07
C ALA A 253 -10.27 -10.40 -14.02
N ARG A 254 -9.09 -10.29 -14.64
CA ARG A 254 -8.05 -11.37 -14.69
C ARG A 254 -7.06 -11.34 -13.51
N GLY A 255 -7.18 -10.36 -12.64
CA GLY A 255 -6.25 -10.09 -11.54
C GLY A 255 -6.19 -8.61 -11.20
N SER A 256 -5.10 -8.19 -10.57
CA SER A 256 -4.93 -6.82 -10.07
C SER A 256 -3.60 -6.19 -10.50
N VAL A 257 -3.59 -4.86 -10.53
CA VAL A 257 -2.41 -4.00 -10.66
C VAL A 257 -2.19 -3.24 -9.36
N VAL A 258 -0.98 -3.32 -8.80
CA VAL A 258 -0.61 -2.59 -7.57
C VAL A 258 0.16 -1.33 -7.94
N ALA A 259 -0.35 -0.17 -7.54
CA ALA A 259 0.34 1.10 -7.59
C ALA A 259 1.22 1.26 -6.34
N PHE A 260 2.52 1.00 -6.46
CA PHE A 260 3.46 0.98 -5.36
C PHE A 260 4.36 2.23 -5.37
N GLY A 261 4.18 3.12 -4.40
CA GLY A 261 4.87 4.40 -4.44
C GLY A 261 4.89 5.22 -3.16
N ALA A 262 5.20 6.50 -3.32
CA ALA A 262 5.23 7.48 -2.23
C ALA A 262 4.00 8.40 -2.24
N SER A 263 4.13 9.66 -1.80
CA SER A 263 3.02 10.63 -1.63
C SER A 263 2.23 10.96 -2.90
N ILE A 264 2.85 10.86 -4.07
CA ILE A 264 2.19 11.05 -5.37
C ILE A 264 1.34 9.81 -5.72
N THR A 265 1.63 8.63 -5.17
CA THR A 265 0.80 7.43 -5.32
C THR A 265 -0.30 7.37 -4.25
N ASP A 266 0.05 7.76 -3.03
CA ASP A 266 -0.85 8.02 -1.90
C ASP A 266 -1.95 9.07 -2.20
N GLY A 267 -1.79 9.86 -3.26
CA GLY A 267 -2.74 10.88 -3.69
C GLY A 267 -2.70 12.16 -2.86
N LEU A 268 -1.55 12.52 -2.29
CA LEU A 268 -1.41 13.79 -1.57
C LEU A 268 -1.74 14.97 -2.50
N ALA A 269 -2.54 15.92 -2.01
CA ALA A 269 -3.14 17.02 -2.76
C ALA A 269 -4.25 16.66 -3.77
N SER A 270 -4.68 15.39 -3.84
CA SER A 270 -6.03 15.05 -4.36
C SER A 270 -7.09 15.66 -3.44
N THR A 271 -8.18 16.16 -4.01
CA THR A 271 -9.39 16.52 -3.27
C THR A 271 -9.85 15.33 -2.42
N THR A 272 -10.09 15.57 -1.13
CA THR A 272 -10.55 14.54 -0.18
C THR A 272 -11.99 14.14 -0.52
N ASP A 273 -12.32 12.85 -0.38
CA ASP A 273 -13.64 12.25 -0.68
C ASP A 273 -14.07 12.33 -2.15
N ALA A 274 -13.21 12.80 -3.06
CA ALA A 274 -13.52 12.95 -4.47
C ALA A 274 -13.03 11.78 -5.36
N ASN A 275 -12.19 10.88 -4.83
CA ASN A 275 -11.55 9.77 -5.55
C ASN A 275 -10.89 10.22 -6.89
N ARG A 276 -9.95 11.18 -6.78
CA ARG A 276 -9.22 11.79 -7.90
C ARG A 276 -7.70 11.57 -7.84
N ARG A 277 -7.27 10.47 -7.24
CA ARG A 277 -5.87 10.01 -7.28
C ARG A 277 -5.61 9.44 -8.69
N TRP A 278 -4.36 9.40 -9.16
CA TRP A 278 -4.09 8.82 -10.50
C TRP A 278 -4.46 7.33 -10.59
N THR A 279 -4.49 6.62 -9.46
CA THR A 279 -4.97 5.24 -9.36
C THR A 279 -6.46 5.12 -9.67
N ASP A 280 -7.24 6.14 -9.33
CA ASP A 280 -8.69 6.15 -9.46
C ASP A 280 -9.04 6.40 -10.94
N PHE A 281 -8.35 7.35 -11.58
CA PHE A 281 -8.39 7.56 -13.04
C PHE A 281 -7.81 6.41 -13.87
N LEU A 282 -6.91 5.59 -13.29
CA LEU A 282 -6.46 4.35 -13.92
C LEU A 282 -7.54 3.27 -13.83
N ALA A 283 -8.24 3.16 -12.70
CA ALA A 283 -9.38 2.24 -12.53
C ALA A 283 -10.53 2.59 -13.49
N GLU A 284 -10.87 3.88 -13.65
CA GLU A 284 -11.79 4.41 -14.66
C GLU A 284 -11.49 3.79 -16.05
N ARG A 285 -10.27 3.99 -16.55
CA ARG A 285 -9.84 3.49 -17.86
C ARG A 285 -9.84 1.97 -18.00
N LEU A 286 -9.48 1.26 -16.94
CA LEU A 286 -9.48 -0.21 -16.92
C LEU A 286 -10.90 -0.80 -16.92
N ARG A 287 -11.90 -0.06 -16.43
CA ARG A 287 -13.32 -0.44 -16.54
C ARG A 287 -13.94 -0.13 -17.91
N GLU A 288 -13.57 1.00 -18.51
CA GLU A 288 -14.02 1.46 -19.83
C GLU A 288 -13.36 0.71 -21.00
N GLY A 289 -12.18 0.12 -20.77
CA GLY A 289 -11.40 -0.58 -21.78
C GLY A 289 -12.06 -1.84 -22.34
N ARG A 290 -11.56 -2.28 -23.50
CA ARG A 290 -11.93 -3.56 -24.14
C ARG A 290 -10.97 -4.70 -23.78
N THR A 291 -9.92 -4.41 -23.01
CA THR A 291 -9.00 -5.40 -22.44
C THR A 291 -9.62 -6.05 -21.20
N PRO A 292 -9.12 -7.22 -20.75
CA PRO A 292 -9.62 -7.86 -19.55
C PRO A 292 -9.39 -6.97 -18.32
N ARG A 293 -10.42 -6.78 -17.47
CA ARG A 293 -10.33 -5.81 -16.38
C ARG A 293 -9.27 -6.21 -15.35
N LEU A 294 -8.68 -5.22 -14.69
CA LEU A 294 -7.81 -5.40 -13.53
C LEU A 294 -8.31 -4.55 -12.36
N GLY A 295 -8.32 -5.13 -11.16
CA GLY A 295 -8.49 -4.34 -9.94
C GLY A 295 -7.26 -3.46 -9.69
N VAL A 296 -7.47 -2.20 -9.29
CA VAL A 296 -6.38 -1.26 -8.99
C VAL A 296 -6.21 -1.14 -7.48
N LEU A 297 -5.00 -1.44 -7.02
CA LEU A 297 -4.63 -1.51 -5.61
C LEU A 297 -3.62 -0.41 -5.27
N ASN A 298 -3.94 0.47 -4.31
CA ASN A 298 -3.04 1.54 -3.92
C ASN A 298 -2.14 1.10 -2.74
N ALA A 299 -0.83 1.11 -2.96
CA ALA A 299 0.20 0.83 -1.96
C ALA A 299 1.17 2.03 -1.79
N GLY A 300 0.66 3.23 -2.04
CA GLY A 300 1.30 4.50 -1.72
C GLY A 300 1.51 4.66 -0.20
N ILE A 301 2.59 5.34 0.16
CA ILE A 301 2.81 5.84 1.53
C ILE A 301 3.42 7.24 1.43
N ALA A 302 2.73 8.26 1.95
CA ALA A 302 3.21 9.64 1.90
C ALA A 302 4.61 9.82 2.50
N GLY A 303 5.58 10.22 1.66
CA GLY A 303 6.96 10.44 2.10
C GLY A 303 7.82 9.18 2.25
N ASN A 304 7.34 8.01 1.82
CA ASN A 304 8.13 6.77 1.83
C ASN A 304 9.34 6.83 0.87
N ARG A 305 10.37 6.05 1.20
CA ARG A 305 11.69 6.02 0.55
C ARG A 305 11.98 4.60 0.04
N LEU A 306 12.75 4.49 -1.04
CA LEU A 306 13.16 3.21 -1.61
C LEU A 306 14.25 2.53 -0.77
N LEU A 307 15.30 3.28 -0.41
CA LEU A 307 16.57 2.73 0.08
C LEU A 307 16.69 2.66 1.60
N ARG A 308 15.96 3.49 2.33
CA ARG A 308 16.11 3.75 3.78
C ARG A 308 14.74 4.02 4.39
N ASP A 309 14.50 3.61 5.64
CA ASP A 309 13.22 3.89 6.31
C ASP A 309 12.93 5.40 6.36
N GLY A 310 11.67 5.78 6.44
CA GLY A 310 11.29 7.18 6.37
C GLY A 310 9.93 7.41 7.03
N THR A 311 8.94 7.75 6.22
CA THR A 311 7.55 7.52 6.63
C THR A 311 7.26 6.05 6.34
N GLY A 312 7.08 5.27 7.41
CA GLY A 312 7.00 3.81 7.38
C GLY A 312 8.29 3.09 6.92
N PRO A 313 8.26 1.74 6.90
CA PRO A 313 9.35 0.91 6.42
C PRO A 313 9.72 1.22 4.98
N ARG A 314 11.01 1.13 4.62
CA ARG A 314 11.47 1.39 3.25
C ARG A 314 10.81 0.46 2.24
N ALA A 315 10.68 0.94 1.01
CA ALA A 315 9.94 0.25 -0.03
C ALA A 315 10.53 -1.14 -0.36
N LEU A 316 11.86 -1.31 -0.32
CA LEU A 316 12.50 -2.61 -0.49
C LEU A 316 12.00 -3.66 0.51
N ASP A 317 11.75 -3.29 1.75
CA ASP A 317 11.43 -4.27 2.81
C ASP A 317 9.93 -4.57 2.87
N ARG A 318 9.08 -3.61 2.45
CA ARG A 318 7.61 -3.80 2.41
C ARG A 318 7.06 -4.40 1.10
N PHE A 319 7.84 -4.45 0.02
CA PHE A 319 7.34 -4.83 -1.32
C PHE A 319 6.68 -6.22 -1.39
N ASP A 320 7.19 -7.24 -0.68
CA ASP A 320 6.56 -8.57 -0.73
C ASP A 320 5.17 -8.57 -0.07
N ARG A 321 5.02 -7.82 1.03
CA ARG A 321 3.75 -7.65 1.76
C ARG A 321 2.78 -6.75 0.97
N ASP A 322 3.22 -5.57 0.56
CA ASP A 322 2.35 -4.55 -0.03
C ASP A 322 2.07 -4.78 -1.53
N VAL A 323 2.83 -5.66 -2.20
CA VAL A 323 2.66 -5.99 -3.62
C VAL A 323 2.46 -7.49 -3.82
N LEU A 324 3.48 -8.31 -3.55
CA LEU A 324 3.52 -9.71 -4.02
C LEU A 324 2.59 -10.67 -3.26
N SER A 325 2.03 -10.25 -2.12
CA SER A 325 1.00 -10.99 -1.38
C SER A 325 -0.44 -10.54 -1.70
N ARG A 326 -0.62 -9.46 -2.49
CA ARG A 326 -1.95 -8.92 -2.79
C ARG A 326 -2.69 -9.79 -3.81
N THR A 327 -3.99 -9.97 -3.58
CA THR A 327 -4.80 -10.96 -4.30
C THR A 327 -4.88 -10.70 -5.81
N GLY A 328 -4.49 -11.72 -6.57
CA GLY A 328 -4.57 -11.72 -8.03
C GLY A 328 -3.53 -10.84 -8.73
N VAL A 329 -2.49 -10.35 -8.03
CA VAL A 329 -1.51 -9.41 -8.62
C VAL A 329 -0.87 -9.97 -9.90
N ARG A 330 -0.96 -9.21 -10.99
CA ARG A 330 -0.32 -9.49 -12.30
C ARG A 330 0.73 -8.45 -12.64
N VAL A 331 0.49 -7.20 -12.24
CA VAL A 331 1.36 -6.06 -12.53
C VAL A 331 1.59 -5.23 -11.29
N VAL A 332 2.77 -4.64 -11.19
CA VAL A 332 3.05 -3.54 -10.26
C VAL A 332 3.52 -2.31 -11.05
N VAL A 333 2.94 -1.15 -10.74
CA VAL A 333 3.37 0.16 -11.25
C VAL A 333 4.15 0.85 -10.14
N VAL A 334 5.42 1.18 -10.38
CA VAL A 334 6.32 1.73 -9.34
C VAL A 334 6.63 3.20 -9.54
N GLN A 335 6.45 3.98 -8.46
CA GLN A 335 6.72 5.42 -8.38
C GLN A 335 7.50 5.74 -7.10
N LEU A 336 8.83 5.59 -7.15
CA LEU A 336 9.73 5.71 -5.99
C LEU A 336 11.09 6.31 -6.37
N GLY A 337 11.70 7.06 -5.44
CA GLY A 337 13.03 7.66 -5.59
C GLY A 337 13.08 9.16 -5.26
N THR A 338 11.97 9.90 -5.45
CA THR A 338 11.92 11.34 -5.17
C THR A 338 12.23 11.67 -3.70
N ASN A 339 11.71 10.89 -2.74
CA ASN A 339 12.01 11.11 -1.32
C ASN A 339 13.44 10.75 -0.94
N ASP A 340 14.06 9.78 -1.61
CA ASP A 340 15.47 9.42 -1.40
C ASP A 340 16.38 10.59 -1.80
N ILE A 341 16.05 11.30 -2.88
CA ILE A 341 16.76 12.50 -3.35
C ILE A 341 16.53 13.72 -2.43
N LEU A 342 15.30 13.92 -1.95
CA LEU A 342 14.90 15.14 -1.23
C LEU A 342 15.16 15.09 0.30
N LYS A 343 14.83 13.97 0.96
CA LYS A 343 14.88 13.83 2.44
C LYS A 343 16.30 13.51 2.92
N SER A 344 16.67 14.00 4.11
CA SER A 344 17.95 13.64 4.76
C SER A 344 17.88 12.25 5.42
N PRO A 345 18.99 11.47 5.44
CA PRO A 345 20.16 11.60 4.57
C PRO A 345 19.75 11.37 3.11
N ARG A 346 20.25 12.23 2.22
CA ARG A 346 19.88 12.24 0.81
C ARG A 346 20.70 11.22 0.04
N GLU A 347 20.08 10.58 -0.93
CA GLU A 347 20.79 9.83 -1.94
C GLU A 347 21.29 10.78 -3.03
N THR A 348 22.59 10.72 -3.28
CA THR A 348 23.26 11.53 -4.31
C THR A 348 23.72 10.69 -5.50
N ASP A 349 23.71 9.37 -5.35
CA ASP A 349 24.09 8.43 -6.39
C ASP A 349 22.82 7.93 -7.14
N PRO A 350 22.62 8.29 -8.42
CA PRO A 350 21.47 7.82 -9.20
C PRO A 350 21.53 6.31 -9.51
N ASP A 351 22.71 5.69 -9.52
CA ASP A 351 22.84 4.25 -9.78
C ASP A 351 22.24 3.43 -8.64
N ARG A 352 22.46 3.84 -7.38
CA ARG A 352 21.85 3.16 -6.21
C ARG A 352 20.33 3.11 -6.24
N ILE A 353 19.69 4.16 -6.77
CA ILE A 353 18.23 4.20 -6.95
C ILE A 353 17.83 3.23 -8.07
N ALA A 354 18.52 3.26 -9.22
CA ALA A 354 18.24 2.38 -10.35
C ALA A 354 18.49 0.89 -10.04
N GLU A 355 19.53 0.55 -9.27
CA GLU A 355 19.82 -0.80 -8.79
C GLU A 355 18.72 -1.33 -7.86
N ALA A 356 18.25 -0.51 -6.91
CA ALA A 356 17.16 -0.91 -6.03
C ALA A 356 15.83 -1.10 -6.78
N LEU A 357 15.56 -0.31 -7.84
CA LEU A 357 14.42 -0.54 -8.73
C LEU A 357 14.57 -1.86 -9.52
N ARG A 358 15.77 -2.20 -9.99
CA ARG A 358 16.05 -3.50 -10.64
C ARG A 358 15.89 -4.69 -9.69
N GLU A 359 16.23 -4.56 -8.41
CA GLU A 359 16.01 -5.61 -7.41
C GLU A 359 14.50 -5.84 -7.17
N LEU A 360 13.69 -4.78 -7.13
CA LEU A 360 12.22 -4.91 -7.12
C LEU A 360 11.71 -5.64 -8.39
N ARG A 361 12.23 -5.33 -9.58
CA ARG A 361 11.88 -6.03 -10.83
C ARG A 361 12.17 -7.52 -10.76
N LYS A 362 13.37 -7.88 -10.32
CA LYS A 362 13.81 -9.27 -10.15
C LYS A 362 12.88 -10.05 -9.20
N ARG A 363 12.44 -9.43 -8.10
CA ARG A 363 11.48 -10.02 -7.16
C ARG A 363 10.07 -10.16 -7.74
N ALA A 364 9.61 -9.17 -8.51
CA ALA A 364 8.34 -9.26 -9.24
C ALA A 364 8.36 -10.43 -10.23
N HIS A 365 9.42 -10.52 -11.05
CA HIS A 365 9.63 -11.60 -12.03
C HIS A 365 9.71 -12.99 -11.37
N ALA A 366 10.35 -13.11 -10.21
CA ALA A 366 10.39 -14.34 -9.43
C ALA A 366 9.00 -14.82 -8.93
N ARG A 367 7.96 -13.98 -9.04
CA ARG A 367 6.55 -14.31 -8.78
C ARG A 367 5.66 -14.22 -10.02
N GLY A 368 6.22 -14.04 -11.22
CA GLY A 368 5.46 -13.89 -12.47
C GLY A 368 4.71 -12.55 -12.60
N VAL A 369 5.10 -11.53 -11.83
CA VAL A 369 4.49 -10.19 -11.84
C VAL A 369 5.29 -9.26 -12.78
N ARG A 370 4.62 -8.63 -13.76
CA ARG A 370 5.24 -7.60 -14.64
C ARG A 370 5.47 -6.32 -13.84
N MET A 371 6.58 -5.64 -14.07
CA MET A 371 6.93 -4.37 -13.42
C MET A 371 6.93 -3.22 -14.42
N VAL A 372 5.93 -2.35 -14.31
CA VAL A 372 5.86 -1.07 -15.03
C VAL A 372 6.49 0.01 -14.14
N GLY A 373 7.37 0.82 -14.70
CA GLY A 373 8.01 1.93 -14.00
C GLY A 373 7.43 3.28 -14.39
N THR A 374 7.69 4.27 -13.54
CA THR A 374 7.38 5.68 -13.83
C THR A 374 8.63 6.54 -13.69
N THR A 375 8.75 7.59 -14.51
CA THR A 375 9.81 8.60 -14.33
C THR A 375 9.47 9.54 -13.16
N LEU A 376 10.49 10.03 -12.45
CA LEU A 376 10.32 10.92 -11.30
C LEU A 376 9.86 12.32 -11.77
N PRO A 377 8.70 12.85 -11.32
CA PRO A 377 8.22 14.18 -11.71
C PRO A 377 9.17 15.31 -11.28
N PRO A 378 9.13 16.47 -11.98
CA PRO A 378 9.89 17.67 -11.61
C PRO A 378 9.47 18.25 -10.24
N PHE A 379 10.37 19.00 -9.59
CA PHE A 379 10.13 19.59 -8.25
C PHE A 379 10.75 20.98 -8.03
N ARG A 380 11.06 21.75 -9.09
CA ARG A 380 11.60 23.12 -8.96
C ARG A 380 10.51 24.07 -8.45
N GLY A 381 10.82 24.70 -7.32
CA GLY A 381 9.91 25.54 -6.54
C GLY A 381 9.72 25.00 -5.13
N HIS A 382 9.73 23.67 -4.96
CA HIS A 382 9.54 23.04 -3.66
C HIS A 382 10.69 23.39 -2.71
N LYS A 383 10.39 23.55 -1.41
CA LYS A 383 11.37 23.95 -0.37
C LYS A 383 12.62 23.08 -0.28
N ALA A 384 12.55 21.83 -0.73
CA ALA A 384 13.69 20.90 -0.79
C ALA A 384 14.38 20.85 -2.17
N TYR A 385 14.08 21.76 -3.10
CA TYR A 385 14.80 21.89 -4.37
C TYR A 385 16.28 22.25 -4.16
N ALA A 386 17.13 21.75 -5.06
CA ALA A 386 18.49 22.24 -5.30
C ALA A 386 18.92 21.77 -6.69
N ALA A 387 19.74 22.53 -7.40
CA ALA A 387 20.23 22.15 -8.73
C ALA A 387 20.97 20.78 -8.73
N SER A 388 21.69 20.47 -7.65
CA SER A 388 22.31 19.15 -7.47
C SER A 388 21.30 18.01 -7.34
N ARG A 389 20.18 18.22 -6.64
CA ARG A 389 19.09 17.22 -6.50
C ARG A 389 18.35 17.01 -7.81
N GLU A 390 18.13 18.07 -8.57
CA GLU A 390 17.57 17.99 -9.93
C GLU A 390 18.51 17.23 -10.88
N SER A 391 19.82 17.41 -10.76
CA SER A 391 20.81 16.62 -11.52
C SER A 391 20.68 15.12 -11.23
N VAL A 392 20.54 14.72 -9.96
CA VAL A 392 20.30 13.31 -9.57
C VAL A 392 18.98 12.81 -10.14
N ARG A 393 17.87 13.57 -10.00
CA ARG A 393 16.56 13.20 -10.55
C ARG A 393 16.62 12.95 -12.06
N ARG A 394 17.25 13.87 -12.82
CA ARG A 394 17.44 13.73 -14.27
C ARG A 394 18.29 12.51 -14.61
N SER A 395 19.32 12.21 -13.81
CA SER A 395 20.20 11.06 -13.99
C SER A 395 19.52 9.71 -13.69
N VAL A 396 18.58 9.67 -12.73
CA VAL A 396 17.69 8.52 -12.51
C VAL A 396 16.72 8.37 -13.69
N ASN A 397 16.07 9.45 -14.13
CA ASN A 397 15.14 9.40 -15.26
C ASN A 397 15.80 9.02 -16.59
N ALA A 398 17.08 9.33 -16.79
CA ALA A 398 17.86 8.83 -17.92
C ALA A 398 17.98 7.29 -17.88
N ARG A 399 18.46 6.73 -16.76
CA ARG A 399 18.58 5.27 -16.53
C ARG A 399 17.26 4.53 -16.68
N ILE A 400 16.15 5.14 -16.26
CA ILE A 400 14.81 4.58 -16.44
C ILE A 400 14.45 4.51 -17.93
N ARG A 401 14.67 5.58 -18.70
CA ARG A 401 14.36 5.65 -20.14
C ARG A 401 15.32 4.84 -21.03
N GLU A 402 16.56 4.64 -20.60
CA GLU A 402 17.54 3.76 -21.25
C GLU A 402 17.13 2.27 -21.21
N GLY A 403 16.17 1.91 -20.35
CA GLY A 403 15.63 0.56 -20.23
C GLY A 403 16.37 -0.32 -19.22
N GLY A 404 15.94 -1.57 -19.11
CA GLY A 404 16.51 -2.56 -18.18
C GLY A 404 16.15 -2.35 -16.70
N VAL A 405 15.70 -1.16 -16.27
CA VAL A 405 15.21 -0.91 -14.91
C VAL A 405 13.82 -1.54 -14.68
N PHE A 406 12.96 -1.50 -15.70
CA PHE A 406 11.58 -1.97 -15.68
C PHE A 406 11.29 -2.81 -16.94
N ASP A 407 10.13 -3.46 -16.98
CA ASP A 407 9.64 -4.07 -18.23
C ASP A 407 9.14 -3.00 -19.19
N GLU A 408 8.49 -1.96 -18.66
CA GLU A 408 7.88 -0.85 -19.40
C GLU A 408 7.99 0.45 -18.61
N VAL A 409 7.87 1.59 -19.28
CA VAL A 409 8.01 2.92 -18.66
C VAL A 409 6.89 3.87 -19.06
N VAL A 410 6.21 4.43 -18.07
CA VAL A 410 5.22 5.50 -18.22
C VAL A 410 5.83 6.83 -17.79
N ASP A 411 5.99 7.76 -18.73
CA ASP A 411 6.82 8.96 -18.53
C ASP A 411 6.08 10.13 -17.83
N PHE A 412 5.79 9.97 -16.53
CA PHE A 412 5.17 11.01 -15.70
C PHE A 412 5.94 12.35 -15.67
N ASP A 413 7.28 12.34 -15.74
CA ASP A 413 8.07 13.58 -15.93
C ASP A 413 7.64 14.33 -17.21
N ARG A 414 7.53 13.63 -18.34
CA ARG A 414 7.07 14.24 -19.60
C ARG A 414 5.62 14.74 -19.54
N VAL A 415 4.74 14.01 -18.85
CA VAL A 415 3.31 14.40 -18.70
C VAL A 415 3.18 15.67 -17.84
N LEU A 416 3.90 15.73 -16.72
CA LEU A 416 3.69 16.75 -15.69
C LEU A 416 4.57 18.00 -15.85
N ARG A 417 5.68 17.94 -16.59
CA ARG A 417 6.62 19.07 -16.67
C ARG A 417 6.14 20.22 -17.54
N ASP A 418 6.40 21.42 -17.05
CA ASP A 418 6.28 22.67 -17.81
C ASP A 418 7.23 22.62 -19.03
N PRO A 419 6.74 22.75 -20.29
CA PRO A 419 7.59 22.66 -21.47
C PRO A 419 8.62 23.80 -21.56
N ASP A 420 8.29 24.98 -21.04
CA ASP A 420 9.15 26.17 -21.03
C ASP A 420 10.06 26.19 -19.78
N SER A 421 9.80 25.33 -18.79
CA SER A 421 10.66 25.13 -17.62
C SER A 421 10.66 23.66 -17.15
N PRO A 422 11.32 22.72 -17.87
CA PRO A 422 11.21 21.27 -17.65
C PRO A 422 11.60 20.70 -16.27
N SER A 423 12.11 21.53 -15.36
CA SER A 423 12.35 21.16 -13.95
C SER A 423 11.20 21.55 -13.02
N ARG A 424 10.14 22.22 -13.51
CA ARG A 424 8.91 22.58 -12.78
C ARG A 424 7.74 21.71 -13.20
N LEU A 425 6.75 21.56 -12.32
CA LEU A 425 5.41 21.12 -12.72
C LEU A 425 4.77 22.19 -13.61
N LYS A 426 3.92 21.75 -14.52
CA LYS A 426 2.94 22.56 -15.23
C LYS A 426 2.09 23.37 -14.24
N PRO A 427 1.91 24.70 -14.40
CA PRO A 427 1.08 25.50 -13.50
C PRO A 427 -0.34 24.96 -13.33
N GLU A 428 -0.92 24.41 -14.39
CA GLU A 428 -2.26 23.81 -14.37
C GLU A 428 -2.34 22.50 -13.55
N PHE A 429 -1.21 21.82 -13.33
CA PHE A 429 -1.13 20.55 -12.59
C PHE A 429 -0.52 20.69 -11.20
N ASP A 430 0.00 21.87 -10.84
CA ASP A 430 0.65 22.12 -9.55
C ASP A 430 -0.39 22.33 -8.44
N SER A 431 -0.24 21.61 -7.32
CA SER A 431 -1.03 21.85 -6.10
C SER A 431 -0.65 23.14 -5.37
N GLY A 432 0.43 23.80 -5.79
CA GLY A 432 0.99 25.01 -5.18
C GLY A 432 2.18 24.72 -4.26
N ASP A 433 2.49 23.44 -3.98
CA ASP A 433 3.69 23.05 -3.22
C ASP A 433 4.91 22.75 -4.11
N HIS A 434 4.71 22.76 -5.44
CA HIS A 434 5.71 22.52 -6.48
C HIS A 434 6.34 21.11 -6.43
N LEU A 435 5.62 20.12 -5.88
CA LEU A 435 6.04 18.72 -5.80
C LEU A 435 4.90 17.74 -6.09
N HIS A 436 3.69 18.01 -5.60
CA HIS A 436 2.53 17.13 -5.75
C HIS A 436 1.57 17.65 -6.83
N PRO A 437 1.07 16.77 -7.71
CA PRO A 437 -0.03 17.09 -8.61
C PRO A 437 -1.31 17.47 -7.86
N ASN A 438 -2.12 18.32 -8.48
CA ASN A 438 -3.54 18.50 -8.14
C ASN A 438 -4.42 17.44 -8.86
N ASP A 439 -5.74 17.50 -8.70
CA ASP A 439 -6.71 16.61 -9.36
C ASP A 439 -6.48 16.49 -10.89
N ASP A 440 -6.24 17.60 -11.60
CA ASP A 440 -6.06 17.61 -13.06
C ASP A 440 -4.72 16.97 -13.47
N GLY A 441 -3.67 17.18 -12.67
CA GLY A 441 -2.39 16.49 -12.84
C GLY A 441 -2.49 14.99 -12.58
N TYR A 442 -3.28 14.58 -11.59
CA TYR A 442 -3.59 13.16 -11.37
C TYR A 442 -4.43 12.54 -12.48
N ALA A 443 -5.37 13.28 -13.06
CA ALA A 443 -6.12 12.86 -14.25
C ALA A 443 -5.19 12.65 -15.45
N ALA A 444 -4.26 13.58 -15.70
CA ALA A 444 -3.26 13.46 -16.75
C ALA A 444 -2.33 12.24 -16.55
N MET A 445 -1.96 11.93 -15.30
CA MET A 445 -1.18 10.72 -14.97
C MET A 445 -1.96 9.43 -15.21
N GLY A 446 -3.18 9.30 -14.69
CA GLY A 446 -3.99 8.09 -14.89
C GLY A 446 -4.31 7.85 -16.37
N ARG A 447 -4.49 8.92 -17.14
CA ARG A 447 -4.80 8.88 -18.58
C ARG A 447 -3.61 8.61 -19.51
N THR A 448 -2.37 8.67 -19.01
CA THR A 448 -1.18 8.37 -19.84
C THR A 448 -0.84 6.88 -19.94
N PHE A 449 -1.48 6.01 -19.15
CA PHE A 449 -1.31 4.57 -19.27
C PHE A 449 -1.99 4.04 -20.53
N ASP A 450 -1.21 3.40 -21.40
CA ASP A 450 -1.77 2.43 -22.34
C ASP A 450 -2.20 1.20 -21.54
N VAL A 451 -3.51 0.96 -21.46
CA VAL A 451 -4.06 -0.13 -20.64
C VAL A 451 -3.74 -1.51 -21.20
N ALA A 452 -3.45 -1.64 -22.50
CA ALA A 452 -2.97 -2.89 -23.10
C ALA A 452 -1.56 -3.30 -22.62
N VAL A 453 -0.83 -2.39 -21.97
CA VAL A 453 0.46 -2.69 -21.34
C VAL A 453 0.29 -3.35 -19.95
N LEU A 454 -0.90 -3.24 -19.35
CA LEU A 454 -1.18 -3.79 -18.01
C LEU A 454 -1.80 -5.20 -18.05
N GLY A 455 -2.44 -5.59 -19.15
CA GLY A 455 -3.07 -6.90 -19.32
C GLY A 455 -3.68 -7.03 -20.70
#